data_AF-A0A4Z0PDV2-F1
#
_entry.id   AF-A0A4Z0PDV2-F1
#
_cell.length_a   1.000
_cell.length_b   1.000
_cell.length_c   1.000
_cell.angle_alpha   90.00
_cell.angle_beta   90.00
_cell.angle_gamma   90.00
#
_symmetry.space_group_name_H-M   'P 1'
#
loop_
_entity.id
_entity.type
_entity.pdbx_description
1 polymer ?
#
loop_
_entity_poly.entity_id
_entity_poly.type
_entity_poly.pdbx_seq_one_letter_code
_entity_poly.pdbx_strand_id
1 'polypeptide(L)'
;MNRNSFLAATASLPLFILLAGCAPMHDTRQSLTQQTPSSHVDSSLPAALKNGWPDSQWWKAYHDAQLDALIDNAIQHSPDMQVAEQRIQLAEAQAKAVEAQDGPQLDFSADIERQRMSAEGLMGPFAITDPAAGTTGPWDTNGTFGLTAGWDLDLWGKNRAEVTARIGAVKAREAEQEQTRQLLASGVARLYWEWQTQAALKNVLMQIEHEQQNVVTVNRELYQHGITSSVEGVETDIDASKTQQQLNDVNGKMKVIEARLSALTNTQSAALKLRQVSLPAVESQLPSQLGYSLLARRADLQAAHWYIESSLSSIDAAKAAFYPDINLMAFLQQDALHLSDLFRHSAQQYGITGGLTLPSFDSGRLNARLDIAKAQSNLSIANYNKAVVDAVNDVARAASQVETLAQKNQHQQQIEHDAQRVVGLAQARFNAGIIAGSRVSEAKIPALREQCNGLLLQGQWLDASIQLTSALGGGYHS
;
A
#
# COMPACT_ATOMS: atom_id res chain seq x y z
N MET A 1 38.93 -67.13 -9.55
CA MET A 1 38.71 -66.19 -8.41
C MET A 1 38.62 -64.79 -8.98
N ASN A 2 37.40 -64.24 -9.06
CA ASN A 2 37.08 -62.96 -9.71
C ASN A 2 37.35 -61.78 -8.77
N ARG A 3 38.32 -60.94 -9.11
CA ARG A 3 38.68 -59.71 -8.37
C ARG A 3 37.77 -58.50 -8.67
N ASN A 4 36.79 -58.63 -9.57
CA ASN A 4 35.97 -57.50 -10.03
C ASN A 4 34.70 -57.26 -9.18
N SER A 5 34.26 -58.23 -8.36
CA SER A 5 33.04 -58.09 -7.56
C SER A 5 33.24 -57.29 -6.26
N PHE A 6 34.49 -57.18 -5.78
CA PHE A 6 34.81 -56.47 -4.54
C PHE A 6 34.91 -54.94 -4.71
N LEU A 7 35.16 -54.45 -5.93
CA LEU A 7 35.26 -53.00 -6.20
C LEU A 7 33.90 -52.31 -6.34
N ALA A 8 32.86 -53.02 -6.80
CA ALA A 8 31.51 -52.47 -6.89
C ALA A 8 30.83 -52.36 -5.50
N ALA A 9 31.12 -53.30 -4.59
CA ALA A 9 30.55 -53.30 -3.23
C ALA A 9 31.20 -52.29 -2.28
N THR A 10 32.47 -51.91 -2.51
CA THR A 10 33.18 -50.90 -1.70
C THR A 10 32.85 -49.46 -2.09
N ALA A 11 32.34 -49.20 -3.30
CA ALA A 11 31.84 -47.88 -3.70
C ALA A 11 30.43 -47.56 -3.14
N SER A 12 29.62 -48.59 -2.84
CA SER A 12 28.25 -48.43 -2.30
C SER A 12 28.19 -48.14 -0.80
N LEU A 13 29.16 -48.59 0.00
CA LEU A 13 29.19 -48.39 1.45
C LEU A 13 29.40 -46.91 1.88
N PRO A 14 30.33 -46.12 1.28
CA PRO A 14 30.46 -44.70 1.60
C PRO A 14 29.24 -43.89 1.15
N LEU A 15 28.56 -44.30 0.07
CA LEU A 15 27.32 -43.66 -0.40
C LEU A 15 26.17 -43.81 0.63
N PHE A 16 26.02 -44.99 1.24
CA PHE A 16 25.03 -45.22 2.30
C PHE A 16 25.34 -44.49 3.61
N ILE A 17 26.62 -44.28 3.95
CA ILE A 17 27.03 -43.51 5.15
C ILE A 17 26.84 -42.00 4.92
N LEU A 18 27.09 -41.51 3.70
CA LEU A 18 26.80 -40.12 3.31
C LEU A 18 25.29 -39.80 3.37
N LEU A 19 24.43 -40.77 3.05
CA LEU A 19 22.96 -40.61 3.12
C LEU A 19 22.39 -40.59 4.54
N ALA A 20 23.10 -41.16 5.53
CA ALA A 20 22.67 -41.17 6.94
C ALA A 20 23.16 -39.94 7.73
N GLY A 21 23.94 -39.06 7.12
CA GLY A 21 24.57 -37.90 7.77
C GLY A 21 23.93 -36.54 7.49
N CYS A 22 22.76 -36.48 6.85
CA CYS A 22 22.07 -35.20 6.62
C CYS A 22 21.74 -34.52 7.95
N ALA A 23 21.95 -33.21 8.05
CA ALA A 23 21.55 -32.45 9.23
C ALA A 23 20.07 -32.71 9.56
N PRO A 24 19.72 -33.10 10.81
CA PRO A 24 18.35 -33.41 11.15
C PRO A 24 17.47 -32.16 11.05
N MET A 25 16.45 -32.22 10.19
CA MET A 25 15.40 -31.21 10.09
C MET A 25 14.40 -31.43 11.21
N HIS A 26 14.27 -30.46 12.11
CA HIS A 26 13.29 -30.51 13.18
C HIS A 26 12.05 -29.71 12.81
N ASP A 27 10.88 -30.32 12.96
CA ASP A 27 9.62 -29.60 12.85
C ASP A 27 9.14 -29.16 14.24
N THR A 28 9.64 -28.02 14.69
CA THR A 28 9.45 -27.50 16.06
C THR A 28 8.31 -26.50 16.19
N ARG A 29 7.72 -26.02 15.08
CA ARG A 29 6.67 -24.98 15.12
C ARG A 29 5.43 -25.40 14.36
N GLN A 30 4.29 -25.33 15.05
CA GLN A 30 2.98 -25.45 14.42
C GLN A 30 2.70 -24.24 13.53
N SER A 31 2.13 -24.52 12.36
CA SER A 31 1.66 -23.48 11.43
C SER A 31 0.34 -22.91 11.95
N LEU A 32 0.20 -21.58 11.93
CA LEU A 32 -1.08 -20.94 12.20
C LEU A 32 -2.05 -21.19 11.04
N THR A 33 -3.35 -21.25 11.36
CA THR A 33 -4.40 -21.35 10.34
C THR A 33 -4.90 -19.95 9.97
N GLN A 34 -5.08 -19.71 8.67
CA GLN A 34 -5.72 -18.49 8.17
C GLN A 34 -7.19 -18.46 8.63
N GLN A 35 -7.64 -17.33 9.14
CA GLN A 35 -9.06 -17.10 9.42
C GLN A 35 -9.79 -16.85 8.11
N THR A 36 -10.67 -17.76 7.73
CA THR A 36 -11.72 -17.46 6.76
C THR A 36 -12.78 -16.60 7.44
N PRO A 37 -13.08 -15.39 6.94
CA PRO A 37 -14.10 -14.53 7.53
C PRO A 37 -15.42 -15.31 7.67
N SER A 38 -16.01 -15.30 8.87
CA SER A 38 -17.24 -16.02 9.17
C SER A 38 -18.44 -15.34 8.50
N SER A 39 -18.67 -15.69 7.24
CA SER A 39 -19.95 -15.65 6.51
C SER A 39 -19.69 -15.90 5.03
N HIS A 40 -19.58 -17.18 4.64
CA HIS A 40 -19.63 -17.62 3.22
C HIS A 40 -18.89 -16.68 2.26
N VAL A 41 -17.62 -16.38 2.56
CA VAL A 41 -16.73 -15.75 1.60
C VAL A 41 -16.25 -16.89 0.71
N ASP A 42 -16.70 -16.92 -0.55
CA ASP A 42 -16.08 -17.77 -1.56
C ASP A 42 -14.57 -17.46 -1.56
N SER A 43 -13.78 -18.38 -1.01
CA SER A 43 -12.33 -18.28 -0.92
C SER A 43 -11.65 -18.43 -2.28
N SER A 44 -12.40 -18.80 -3.31
CA SER A 44 -11.95 -18.64 -4.69
C SER A 44 -12.02 -17.17 -5.06
N LEU A 45 -10.86 -16.56 -5.39
CA LEU A 45 -10.81 -15.24 -6.04
C LEU A 45 -11.90 -15.19 -7.13
N PRO A 46 -12.89 -14.28 -7.04
CA PRO A 46 -13.83 -14.03 -8.10
C PRO A 46 -13.10 -13.99 -9.44
N ALA A 47 -13.64 -14.62 -10.49
CA ALA A 47 -13.02 -14.64 -11.81
C ALA A 47 -12.67 -13.22 -12.33
N ALA A 48 -13.38 -12.19 -11.84
CA ALA A 48 -13.06 -10.78 -12.07
C ALA A 48 -11.64 -10.40 -11.60
N LEU A 49 -11.19 -10.86 -10.41
CA LEU A 49 -9.84 -10.62 -9.88
C LEU A 49 -8.75 -11.41 -10.61
N LYS A 50 -9.10 -12.47 -11.35
CA LYS A 50 -8.16 -13.18 -12.24
C LYS A 50 -7.83 -12.37 -13.50
N ASN A 51 -8.63 -11.35 -13.84
CA ASN A 51 -8.47 -10.47 -15.00
C ASN A 51 -8.10 -9.02 -14.62
N GLY A 52 -7.70 -8.77 -13.36
CA GLY A 52 -7.38 -7.45 -12.83
C GLY A 52 -8.27 -7.05 -11.65
N TRP A 53 -7.94 -5.94 -10.97
CA TRP A 53 -8.80 -5.40 -9.93
C TRP A 53 -10.14 -4.97 -10.53
N PRO A 54 -11.31 -5.23 -9.91
CA PRO A 54 -12.56 -4.65 -10.40
C PRO A 54 -12.39 -3.13 -10.44
N ASP A 55 -12.61 -2.53 -11.60
CA ASP A 55 -12.44 -1.09 -11.82
C ASP A 55 -13.57 -0.36 -11.10
N SER A 56 -13.46 -0.27 -9.78
CA SER A 56 -14.41 0.40 -8.91
C SER A 56 -14.13 1.90 -8.98
N GLN A 57 -14.41 2.52 -10.13
CA GLN A 57 -14.55 3.97 -10.25
C GLN A 57 -15.86 4.41 -9.57
N TRP A 58 -16.03 4.03 -8.31
CA TRP A 58 -17.27 4.16 -7.54
C TRP A 58 -17.72 5.62 -7.42
N TRP A 59 -16.78 6.56 -7.47
CA TRP A 59 -17.04 7.99 -7.46
C TRP A 59 -17.85 8.46 -8.67
N LYS A 60 -17.81 7.75 -9.80
CA LYS A 60 -18.62 8.07 -10.99
C LYS A 60 -20.12 7.94 -10.75
N ALA A 61 -20.54 7.22 -9.71
CA ALA A 61 -21.94 7.12 -9.31
C ALA A 61 -22.52 8.47 -8.85
N TYR A 62 -21.67 9.44 -8.47
CA TYR A 62 -22.14 10.79 -8.15
C TYR A 62 -22.46 11.64 -9.39
N HIS A 63 -22.09 11.18 -10.59
CA HIS A 63 -22.32 11.89 -11.85
C HIS A 63 -21.78 13.34 -11.85
N ASP A 64 -20.64 13.57 -11.20
CA ASP A 64 -19.99 14.87 -11.08
C ASP A 64 -18.66 14.89 -11.83
N ALA A 65 -18.62 15.57 -12.97
CA ALA A 65 -17.43 15.64 -13.82
C ALA A 65 -16.25 16.40 -13.17
N GLN A 66 -16.51 17.28 -12.20
CA GLN A 66 -15.46 17.97 -11.46
C GLN A 66 -14.82 17.04 -10.43
N LEU A 67 -15.61 16.21 -9.75
CA LEU A 67 -15.10 15.14 -8.89
C LEU A 67 -14.27 14.13 -9.70
N ASP A 68 -14.79 13.67 -10.83
CA ASP A 68 -14.11 12.73 -11.72
C ASP A 68 -12.74 13.28 -12.14
N ALA A 69 -12.69 14.54 -12.59
CA ALA A 69 -11.45 15.18 -13.01
C ALA A 69 -10.43 15.33 -11.87
N LEU A 70 -10.86 15.60 -10.63
CA LEU A 70 -9.98 15.70 -9.48
C LEU A 70 -9.36 14.35 -9.12
N ILE A 71 -10.17 13.29 -9.11
CA ILE A 71 -9.70 11.94 -8.78
C ILE A 71 -8.78 11.42 -9.89
N ASP A 72 -9.16 11.58 -11.16
CA ASP A 72 -8.32 11.16 -12.29
C ASP A 72 -6.97 11.90 -12.27
N ASN A 73 -6.98 13.20 -11.97
CA ASN A 73 -5.75 13.97 -11.86
C ASN A 73 -4.88 13.50 -10.68
N ALA A 74 -5.47 13.25 -9.51
CA ALA A 74 -4.75 12.72 -8.36
C ALA A 74 -4.14 11.35 -8.64
N ILE A 75 -4.88 10.41 -9.23
CA ILE A 75 -4.39 9.07 -9.57
C ILE A 75 -3.22 9.16 -10.56
N GLN A 76 -3.26 10.08 -11.52
CA GLN A 76 -2.22 10.24 -12.53
C GLN A 76 -0.97 10.97 -12.03
N HIS A 77 -1.10 11.94 -11.12
CA HIS A 77 -0.01 12.88 -10.79
C HIS A 77 0.41 12.89 -9.33
N SER A 78 -0.27 12.15 -8.44
CA SER A 78 0.08 12.12 -7.02
C SER A 78 1.44 11.46 -6.77
N PRO A 79 2.30 12.08 -5.93
CA PRO A 79 3.53 11.44 -5.45
C PRO A 79 3.31 10.10 -4.75
N ASP A 80 2.17 9.89 -4.08
CA ASP A 80 1.88 8.62 -3.40
C ASP A 80 1.74 7.46 -4.40
N MET A 81 1.13 7.72 -5.58
CA MET A 81 1.05 6.74 -6.67
C MET A 81 2.41 6.46 -7.28
N GLN A 82 3.26 7.49 -7.43
CA GLN A 82 4.64 7.31 -7.89
C GLN A 82 5.45 6.45 -6.91
N VAL A 83 5.30 6.67 -5.60
CA VAL A 83 5.95 5.83 -4.57
C VAL A 83 5.46 4.38 -4.66
N ALA A 84 4.16 4.15 -4.87
CA ALA A 84 3.62 2.80 -5.04
C ALA A 84 4.18 2.11 -6.28
N GLU A 85 4.25 2.81 -7.42
CA GLU A 85 4.84 2.29 -8.66
C GLU A 85 6.33 1.95 -8.49
N GLN A 86 7.10 2.84 -7.85
CA GLN A 86 8.53 2.59 -7.60
C GLN A 86 8.76 1.40 -6.65
N ARG A 87 7.85 1.13 -5.72
CA ARG A 87 7.91 -0.07 -4.87
C ARG A 87 7.69 -1.36 -5.67
N ILE A 88 6.83 -1.33 -6.69
CA ILE A 88 6.64 -2.46 -7.61
C ILE A 88 7.92 -2.68 -8.42
N GLN A 89 8.45 -1.63 -9.07
CA GLN A 89 9.68 -1.72 -9.86
C GLN A 89 10.87 -2.22 -9.03
N LEU A 90 10.98 -1.77 -7.77
CA LEU A 90 11.98 -2.28 -6.83
C LEU A 90 11.78 -3.78 -6.53
N ALA A 91 10.54 -4.20 -6.27
CA ALA A 91 10.23 -5.61 -5.99
C ALA A 91 10.50 -6.50 -7.22
N GLU A 92 10.18 -6.02 -8.42
CA GLU A 92 10.48 -6.71 -9.68
C GLU A 92 11.99 -6.85 -9.92
N ALA A 93 12.76 -5.78 -9.67
CA ALA A 93 14.21 -5.82 -9.80
C ALA A 93 14.83 -6.79 -8.78
N GLN A 94 14.30 -6.85 -7.56
CA GLN A 94 14.71 -7.84 -6.56
C GLN A 94 14.35 -9.27 -6.97
N ALA A 95 13.17 -9.50 -7.57
CA ALA A 95 12.78 -10.80 -8.10
C ALA A 95 13.71 -11.25 -9.24
N LYS A 96 13.98 -10.35 -10.21
CA LYS A 96 14.92 -10.60 -11.32
C LYS A 96 16.34 -10.87 -10.83
N ALA A 97 16.79 -10.19 -9.77
CA ALA A 97 18.11 -10.43 -9.19
C ALA A 97 18.22 -11.83 -8.58
N VAL A 98 17.18 -12.32 -7.90
CA VAL A 98 17.14 -13.68 -7.36
C VAL A 98 16.98 -14.72 -8.48
N GLU A 99 16.19 -14.43 -9.50
CA GLU A 99 16.06 -15.29 -10.68
C GLU A 99 17.39 -15.42 -11.44
N ALA A 100 18.15 -14.34 -11.59
CA ALA A 100 19.46 -14.37 -12.23
C ALA A 100 20.50 -15.18 -11.44
N GLN A 101 20.35 -15.28 -10.11
CA GLN A 101 21.22 -16.12 -9.27
C GLN A 101 21.01 -17.62 -9.52
N ASP A 102 19.86 -18.04 -10.06
CA ASP A 102 19.60 -19.44 -10.44
C ASP A 102 20.23 -19.83 -11.79
N GLY A 103 20.70 -18.84 -12.55
CA GLY A 103 21.34 -19.03 -13.85
C GLY A 103 22.86 -19.27 -13.78
N PRO A 104 23.47 -19.74 -14.87
CA PRO A 104 24.91 -19.80 -14.98
C PRO A 104 25.51 -18.38 -15.01
N GLN A 105 26.59 -18.20 -14.25
CA GLN A 105 27.38 -16.98 -14.20
C GLN A 105 28.67 -17.18 -14.97
N LEU A 106 29.16 -16.13 -15.64
CA LEU A 106 30.42 -16.14 -16.38
C LEU A 106 31.17 -14.86 -16.05
N ASP A 107 32.34 -15.02 -15.43
CA ASP A 107 33.19 -13.93 -15.00
C ASP A 107 34.51 -13.95 -15.76
N PHE A 108 35.04 -12.78 -16.06
CA PHE A 108 36.41 -12.60 -16.49
C PHE A 108 37.23 -12.08 -15.31
N SER A 109 38.31 -12.78 -14.96
CA SER A 109 39.27 -12.33 -13.97
C SER A 109 40.66 -12.17 -14.59
N ALA A 110 41.44 -11.24 -14.06
CA ALA A 110 42.83 -11.05 -14.41
C ALA A 110 43.58 -10.57 -13.18
N ASP A 111 44.61 -11.31 -12.79
CA ASP A 111 45.36 -11.08 -11.57
C ASP A 111 46.87 -11.11 -11.88
N ILE A 112 47.62 -10.27 -11.19
CA ILE A 112 49.08 -10.29 -11.22
C ILE A 112 49.54 -10.35 -9.77
N GLU A 113 50.17 -11.45 -9.40
CA GLU A 113 50.68 -11.68 -8.06
C GLU A 113 52.20 -11.75 -8.10
N ARG A 114 52.85 -10.87 -7.33
CA ARG A 114 54.28 -10.96 -7.09
C ARG A 114 54.53 -11.43 -5.67
N GLN A 115 55.13 -12.60 -5.53
CA GLN A 115 55.36 -13.21 -4.22
C GLN A 115 56.79 -13.71 -4.09
N ARG A 116 57.25 -13.80 -2.83
CA ARG A 116 58.52 -14.44 -2.49
C ARG A 116 58.25 -15.87 -2.05
N MET A 117 58.76 -16.83 -2.81
CA MET A 117 58.62 -18.26 -2.53
C MET A 117 59.60 -18.69 -1.45
N SER A 118 59.11 -19.54 -0.55
CA SER A 118 59.92 -20.19 0.48
C SER A 118 60.67 -21.37 -0.14
N ALA A 119 61.97 -21.48 0.10
CA ALA A 119 62.80 -22.59 -0.40
C ALA A 119 62.50 -23.91 0.31
N GLU A 120 61.78 -23.85 1.43
CA GLU A 120 61.45 -24.94 2.33
C GLU A 120 59.98 -25.38 2.19
N GLY A 121 59.22 -24.74 1.29
CA GLY A 121 57.82 -25.07 1.00
C GLY A 121 57.63 -26.06 -0.17
N LEU A 122 56.38 -26.37 -0.50
CA LEU A 122 56.01 -27.21 -1.66
C LEU A 122 56.62 -26.73 -2.98
N MET A 123 56.82 -25.42 -3.07
CA MET A 123 57.38 -24.71 -4.22
C MET A 123 58.89 -24.45 -4.10
N GLY A 124 59.56 -25.06 -3.11
CA GLY A 124 60.99 -24.85 -2.83
C GLY A 124 61.94 -25.01 -4.02
N PRO A 125 61.76 -26.01 -4.91
CA PRO A 125 62.57 -26.14 -6.12
C PRO A 125 62.48 -24.95 -7.09
N PHE A 126 61.40 -24.16 -7.02
CA PHE A 126 61.22 -22.97 -7.85
C PHE A 126 61.76 -21.69 -7.18
N ALA A 127 62.04 -21.74 -5.87
CA ALA A 127 62.60 -20.61 -5.12
C ALA A 127 64.13 -20.46 -5.28
N ILE A 128 64.80 -21.43 -5.91
CA ILE A 128 66.22 -21.38 -6.24
C ILE A 128 66.43 -20.96 -7.70
N THR A 129 67.56 -20.30 -7.98
CA THR A 129 67.91 -19.90 -9.35
C THR A 129 68.48 -21.10 -10.12
N ASP A 130 67.72 -21.65 -11.06
CA ASP A 130 68.12 -22.70 -11.99
C ASP A 130 67.64 -22.37 -13.42
N PRO A 131 68.54 -21.84 -14.28
CA PRO A 131 68.22 -21.51 -15.66
C PRO A 131 67.76 -22.71 -16.51
N ALA A 132 68.14 -23.94 -16.17
CA ALA A 132 67.70 -25.14 -16.90
C ALA A 132 66.26 -25.55 -16.55
N ALA A 133 65.81 -25.22 -15.34
CA ALA A 133 64.43 -25.39 -14.88
C ALA A 133 63.56 -24.15 -15.14
N GLY A 134 64.14 -23.06 -15.68
CA GLY A 134 63.44 -21.81 -15.97
C GLY A 134 63.14 -20.94 -14.74
N THR A 135 63.88 -21.11 -13.65
CA THR A 135 63.64 -20.40 -12.38
C THR A 135 64.65 -19.27 -12.18
N THR A 136 64.18 -18.09 -11.73
CA THR A 136 65.01 -16.86 -11.65
C THR A 136 65.32 -16.40 -10.23
N GLY A 137 64.96 -17.20 -9.21
CA GLY A 137 65.24 -16.93 -7.79
C GLY A 137 63.97 -17.04 -6.94
N PRO A 138 63.99 -16.56 -5.68
CA PRO A 138 62.87 -16.74 -4.77
C PRO A 138 61.70 -15.79 -5.06
N TRP A 139 61.75 -14.98 -6.12
CA TRP A 139 60.74 -13.96 -6.43
C TRP A 139 60.14 -14.24 -7.80
N ASP A 140 58.85 -14.53 -7.82
CA ASP A 140 58.10 -14.78 -9.05
C ASP A 140 56.97 -13.75 -9.24
N THR A 141 56.61 -13.50 -10.49
CA THR A 141 55.50 -12.62 -10.88
C THR A 141 54.54 -13.43 -11.72
N ASN A 142 53.58 -14.06 -11.03
CA ASN A 142 52.54 -14.85 -11.66
C ASN A 142 51.51 -13.93 -12.31
N GLY A 143 51.20 -14.19 -13.57
CA GLY A 143 50.05 -13.60 -14.23
C GLY A 143 48.99 -14.66 -14.46
N THR A 144 47.74 -14.35 -14.15
CA THR A 144 46.58 -15.15 -14.52
C THR A 144 45.54 -14.28 -15.20
N PHE A 145 44.90 -14.79 -16.24
CA PHE A 145 43.64 -14.22 -16.71
C PHE A 145 42.79 -15.29 -17.35
N GLY A 146 41.47 -15.15 -17.26
CA GLY A 146 40.59 -16.17 -17.81
C GLY A 146 39.13 -15.91 -17.60
N LEU A 147 38.35 -16.82 -18.16
CA LEU A 147 36.92 -16.91 -17.95
C LEU A 147 36.64 -18.04 -16.95
N THR A 148 35.81 -17.74 -15.96
CA THR A 148 35.27 -18.73 -15.02
C THR A 148 33.76 -18.71 -15.12
N ALA A 149 33.16 -19.88 -15.33
CA ALA A 149 31.72 -20.08 -15.29
C ALA A 149 31.32 -20.90 -14.08
N GLY A 150 30.24 -20.51 -13.41
CA GLY A 150 29.66 -21.23 -12.27
C GLY A 150 28.16 -21.40 -12.45
N TRP A 151 27.61 -22.56 -12.07
CA TRP A 151 26.18 -22.80 -12.07
C TRP A 151 25.77 -23.73 -10.94
N ASP A 152 24.89 -23.24 -10.05
CA ASP A 152 24.28 -24.04 -9.00
C ASP A 152 23.03 -24.74 -9.55
N LEU A 153 23.03 -26.07 -9.53
CA LEU A 153 21.93 -26.87 -10.04
C LEU A 153 20.82 -26.98 -8.99
N ASP A 154 19.69 -26.31 -9.24
CA ASP A 154 18.54 -26.29 -8.33
C ASP A 154 17.70 -27.59 -8.39
N LEU A 155 18.29 -28.71 -7.98
CA LEU A 155 17.63 -30.02 -8.00
C LEU A 155 16.49 -30.15 -6.99
N TRP A 156 16.57 -29.42 -5.89
CA TRP A 156 15.62 -29.50 -4.77
C TRP A 156 14.63 -28.32 -4.74
N GLY A 157 14.73 -27.39 -5.68
CA GLY A 157 13.82 -26.25 -5.79
C GLY A 157 14.10 -25.13 -4.78
N LYS A 158 15.30 -25.05 -4.18
CA LYS A 158 15.71 -24.00 -3.25
C LYS A 158 15.61 -22.63 -3.92
N ASN A 159 16.30 -22.44 -5.03
CA ASN A 159 16.34 -21.16 -5.73
C ASN A 159 14.99 -20.84 -6.37
N ARG A 160 14.32 -21.83 -6.97
CA ARG A 160 12.97 -21.68 -7.51
C ARG A 160 11.95 -21.24 -6.45
N ALA A 161 12.04 -21.79 -5.24
CA ALA A 161 11.18 -21.38 -4.13
C ALA A 161 11.50 -19.94 -3.67
N GLU A 162 12.77 -19.51 -3.66
CA GLU A 162 13.13 -18.11 -3.41
C GLU A 162 12.61 -17.16 -4.50
N VAL A 163 12.70 -17.54 -5.78
CA VAL A 163 12.11 -16.78 -6.90
C VAL A 163 10.59 -16.68 -6.72
N THR A 164 9.93 -17.79 -6.42
CA THR A 164 8.48 -17.83 -6.18
C THR A 164 8.08 -16.94 -5.00
N ALA A 165 8.89 -16.93 -3.92
CA ALA A 165 8.70 -16.03 -2.81
C ALA A 165 8.78 -14.56 -3.23
N ARG A 166 9.76 -14.19 -4.07
CA ARG A 166 9.90 -12.81 -4.58
C ARG A 166 8.77 -12.41 -5.51
N ILE A 167 8.30 -13.31 -6.37
CA ILE A 167 7.12 -13.08 -7.22
C ILE A 167 5.87 -12.84 -6.36
N GLY A 168 5.68 -13.61 -5.28
CA GLY A 168 4.60 -13.34 -4.31
C GLY A 168 4.69 -11.94 -3.70
N ALA A 169 5.90 -11.48 -3.37
CA ALA A 169 6.09 -10.11 -2.87
C ALA A 169 5.79 -9.03 -3.92
N VAL A 170 6.09 -9.27 -5.21
CA VAL A 170 5.70 -8.36 -6.31
C VAL A 170 4.18 -8.22 -6.37
N LYS A 171 3.44 -9.33 -6.37
CA LYS A 171 1.97 -9.32 -6.38
C LYS A 171 1.37 -8.62 -5.15
N ALA A 172 2.02 -8.75 -4.00
CA ALA A 172 1.63 -7.99 -2.81
C ALA A 172 1.78 -6.48 -3.03
N ARG A 173 2.86 -6.02 -3.70
CA ARG A 173 3.06 -4.60 -4.03
C ARG A 173 2.06 -4.08 -5.06
N GLU A 174 1.66 -4.89 -6.03
CA GLU A 174 0.58 -4.56 -6.97
C GLU A 174 -0.75 -4.32 -6.22
N ALA A 175 -1.08 -5.20 -5.26
CA ALA A 175 -2.27 -5.01 -4.42
C ALA A 175 -2.16 -3.75 -3.52
N GLU A 176 -0.99 -3.46 -2.94
CA GLU A 176 -0.78 -2.21 -2.19
C GLU A 176 -0.93 -0.94 -3.05
N GLN A 177 -0.58 -1.01 -4.34
CA GLN A 177 -0.82 0.09 -5.28
C GLN A 177 -2.32 0.34 -5.46
N GLU A 178 -3.13 -0.71 -5.60
CA GLU A 178 -4.59 -0.57 -5.65
C GLU A 178 -5.15 -0.03 -4.34
N GLN A 179 -4.60 -0.43 -3.19
CA GLN A 179 -4.97 0.16 -1.91
C GLN A 179 -4.68 1.68 -1.89
N THR A 180 -3.51 2.08 -2.37
CA THR A 180 -3.11 3.48 -2.46
C THR A 180 -4.05 4.26 -3.38
N ARG A 181 -4.41 3.70 -4.54
CA ARG A 181 -5.40 4.27 -5.47
C ARG A 181 -6.75 4.50 -4.79
N GLN A 182 -7.27 3.51 -4.06
CA GLN A 182 -8.56 3.62 -3.38
C GLN A 182 -8.56 4.63 -2.23
N LEU A 183 -7.48 4.66 -1.44
CA LEU A 183 -7.32 5.64 -0.36
C LEU A 183 -7.23 7.06 -0.91
N LEU A 184 -6.53 7.26 -2.04
CA LEU A 184 -6.41 8.55 -2.70
C LEU A 184 -7.76 9.01 -3.27
N ALA A 185 -8.48 8.14 -3.99
CA ALA A 185 -9.81 8.44 -4.51
C ALA A 185 -10.79 8.81 -3.39
N SER A 186 -10.78 8.04 -2.29
CA SER A 186 -11.61 8.31 -1.11
C SER A 186 -11.23 9.63 -0.43
N GLY A 187 -9.94 9.92 -0.27
CA GLY A 187 -9.46 11.17 0.30
C GLY A 187 -9.87 12.40 -0.51
N VAL A 188 -9.72 12.34 -1.84
CA VAL A 188 -10.13 13.40 -2.75
C VAL A 188 -11.65 13.59 -2.73
N ALA A 189 -12.43 12.51 -2.80
CA ALA A 189 -13.89 12.59 -2.76
C ALA A 189 -14.42 13.21 -1.45
N ARG A 190 -13.86 12.81 -0.30
CA ARG A 190 -14.24 13.37 1.00
C ARG A 190 -13.96 14.86 1.08
N LEU A 191 -12.76 15.28 0.69
CA LEU A 191 -12.39 16.70 0.66
C LEU A 191 -13.26 17.49 -0.33
N TYR A 192 -13.55 16.93 -1.50
CA TYR A 192 -14.42 17.56 -2.48
C TYR A 192 -15.83 17.82 -1.90
N TRP A 193 -16.46 16.79 -1.33
CA TRP A 193 -17.79 16.94 -0.75
C TRP A 193 -17.80 17.78 0.54
N GLU A 194 -16.72 17.80 1.30
CA GLU A 194 -16.53 18.74 2.41
C GLU A 194 -16.51 20.19 1.89
N TRP A 195 -15.78 20.46 0.79
CA TRP A 195 -15.75 21.78 0.16
C TRP A 195 -17.14 22.19 -0.34
N GLN A 196 -17.86 21.28 -1.02
CA GLN A 196 -19.23 21.55 -1.48
C GLN A 196 -20.19 21.85 -0.32
N THR A 197 -20.02 21.15 0.80
CA THR A 197 -20.78 21.40 2.03
C THR A 197 -20.48 22.79 2.59
N GLN A 198 -19.21 23.17 2.68
CA GLN A 198 -18.81 24.51 3.14
C GLN A 198 -19.31 25.62 2.18
N ALA A 199 -19.26 25.39 0.86
CA ALA A 199 -19.77 26.34 -0.13
C ALA A 199 -21.30 26.52 -0.01
N ALA A 200 -22.05 25.44 0.20
CA ALA A 200 -23.49 25.52 0.46
C ALA A 200 -23.79 26.26 1.77
N LEU A 201 -23.04 25.95 2.84
CA LEU A 201 -23.19 26.60 4.13
C LEU A 201 -22.91 28.12 4.05
N LYS A 202 -21.87 28.51 3.31
CA LYS A 202 -21.55 29.92 3.05
C LYS A 202 -22.73 30.67 2.43
N ASN A 203 -23.43 30.07 1.46
CA ASN A 203 -24.58 30.71 0.82
C ASN A 203 -25.72 30.96 1.81
N VAL A 204 -26.02 30.00 2.69
CA VAL A 204 -27.06 30.16 3.71
C VAL A 204 -26.63 31.18 4.77
N LEU A 205 -25.37 31.20 5.17
CA LEU A 205 -24.84 32.21 6.10
C LEU A 205 -24.92 33.63 5.53
N MET A 206 -24.65 33.82 4.23
CA MET A 206 -24.85 35.13 3.57
C MET A 206 -26.33 35.54 3.55
N GLN A 207 -27.27 34.58 3.46
CA GLN A 207 -28.70 34.88 3.60
C GLN A 207 -29.05 35.29 5.04
N ILE A 208 -28.48 34.60 6.05
CA ILE A 208 -28.65 34.98 7.46
C ILE A 208 -28.12 36.39 7.70
N GLU A 209 -26.93 36.71 7.19
CA GLU A 209 -26.33 38.04 7.29
C GLU A 209 -27.24 39.10 6.68
N HIS A 210 -27.79 38.84 5.49
CA HIS A 210 -28.73 39.75 4.83
C HIS A 210 -30.00 39.98 5.66
N GLU A 211 -30.62 38.93 6.18
CA GLU A 211 -31.81 39.05 7.03
C GLU A 211 -31.49 39.76 8.36
N GLN A 212 -30.31 39.54 8.95
CA GLN A 212 -29.85 40.26 10.14
C GLN A 212 -29.64 41.75 9.85
N GLN A 213 -29.02 42.11 8.72
CA GLN A 213 -28.84 43.51 8.32
C GLN A 213 -30.18 44.24 8.14
N ASN A 214 -31.21 43.54 7.62
CA ASN A 214 -32.56 44.09 7.52
C ASN A 214 -33.14 44.40 8.91
N VAL A 215 -32.97 43.50 9.89
CA VAL A 215 -33.40 43.72 11.28
C VAL A 215 -32.64 44.87 11.93
N VAL A 216 -31.30 44.90 11.81
CA VAL A 216 -30.45 45.98 12.36
C VAL A 216 -30.88 47.34 11.81
N THR A 217 -31.11 47.45 10.50
CA THR A 217 -31.52 48.70 9.85
C THR A 217 -32.85 49.19 10.40
N VAL A 218 -33.85 48.31 10.51
CA VAL A 218 -35.17 48.67 11.05
C VAL A 218 -35.09 49.06 12.53
N ASN A 219 -34.34 48.31 13.35
CA ASN A 219 -34.19 48.62 14.77
C ASN A 219 -33.48 49.96 15.01
N ARG A 220 -32.47 50.28 14.18
CA ARG A 220 -31.76 51.56 14.23
C ARG A 220 -32.69 52.74 13.92
N GLU A 221 -33.55 52.61 12.91
CA GLU A 221 -34.56 53.62 12.58
C GLU A 221 -35.58 53.79 13.71
N LEU A 222 -36.10 52.69 14.28
CA LEU A 222 -37.05 52.74 15.40
C LEU A 222 -36.42 53.40 16.64
N TYR A 223 -35.15 53.12 16.93
CA TYR A 223 -34.42 53.72 18.04
C TYR A 223 -34.23 55.23 17.85
N GLN A 224 -33.87 55.68 16.64
CA GLN A 224 -33.73 57.11 16.32
C GLN A 224 -35.05 57.89 16.49
N HIS A 225 -36.19 57.23 16.32
CA HIS A 225 -37.52 57.80 16.55
C HIS A 225 -38.05 57.56 17.98
N GLY A 226 -37.26 56.99 18.89
CA GLY A 226 -37.63 56.76 20.29
C GLY A 226 -38.68 55.65 20.50
N ILE A 227 -38.83 54.74 19.53
CA ILE A 227 -39.87 53.68 19.53
C ILE A 227 -39.36 52.38 20.19
N THR A 228 -38.05 52.13 20.19
CA THR A 228 -37.44 50.90 20.76
C THR A 228 -36.27 51.23 21.69
N SER A 229 -35.82 50.26 22.49
CA SER A 229 -34.72 50.43 23.45
C SER A 229 -33.33 50.28 22.81
N SER A 230 -32.28 50.79 23.46
CA SER A 230 -30.89 50.60 23.00
C SER A 230 -30.38 49.17 23.16
N VAL A 231 -30.99 48.36 24.04
CA VAL A 231 -30.58 46.97 24.32
C VAL A 231 -30.84 46.06 23.11
N GLU A 232 -32.00 46.22 22.47
CA GLU A 232 -32.38 45.46 21.26
C GLU A 232 -31.41 45.73 20.09
N GLY A 233 -30.86 46.95 19.99
CA GLY A 233 -29.81 47.26 19.01
C GLY A 233 -28.52 46.46 19.24
N VAL A 234 -28.05 46.38 20.50
CA VAL A 234 -26.80 45.69 20.85
C VAL A 234 -26.92 44.17 20.64
N GLU A 235 -28.06 43.55 20.96
CA GLU A 235 -28.27 42.12 20.71
C GLU A 235 -28.21 41.79 19.21
N THR A 236 -28.78 42.65 18.37
CA THR A 236 -28.78 42.46 16.92
C THR A 236 -27.36 42.58 16.34
N ASP A 237 -26.55 43.52 16.84
CA ASP A 237 -25.15 43.72 16.43
C ASP A 237 -24.24 42.53 16.83
N ILE A 238 -24.48 41.94 18.02
CA ILE A 238 -23.78 40.74 18.47
C ILE A 238 -24.04 39.58 17.51
N ASP A 239 -25.30 39.39 17.13
CA ASP A 239 -25.71 38.28 16.26
C ASP A 239 -25.20 38.43 14.82
N ALA A 240 -25.11 39.65 14.30
CA ALA A 240 -24.44 39.94 13.02
C ALA A 240 -22.94 39.63 13.09
N SER A 241 -22.27 40.02 14.18
CA SER A 241 -20.85 39.74 14.39
C SER A 241 -20.55 38.24 14.46
N LYS A 242 -21.43 37.44 15.08
CA LYS A 242 -21.33 35.98 15.10
C LYS A 242 -21.46 35.36 13.70
N THR A 243 -22.39 35.84 12.87
CA THR A 243 -22.55 35.36 11.49
C THR A 243 -21.31 35.70 10.66
N GLN A 244 -20.73 36.89 10.83
CA GLN A 244 -19.47 37.24 10.16
C GLN A 244 -18.31 36.34 10.59
N GLN A 245 -18.24 35.98 11.89
CA GLN A 245 -17.27 35.00 12.37
C GLN A 245 -17.47 33.64 11.68
N GLN A 246 -18.71 33.16 11.59
CA GLN A 246 -19.02 31.89 10.91
C GLN A 246 -18.65 31.93 9.41
N LEU A 247 -18.91 33.04 8.72
CA LEU A 247 -18.48 33.25 7.33
C LEU A 247 -16.96 33.18 7.20
N ASN A 248 -16.22 33.79 8.13
CA ASN A 248 -14.77 33.72 8.16
C ASN A 248 -14.27 32.29 8.40
N ASP A 249 -14.90 31.55 9.31
CA ASP A 249 -14.58 30.15 9.60
C ASP A 249 -14.79 29.25 8.37
N VAL A 250 -15.94 29.40 7.68
CA VAL A 250 -16.25 28.66 6.46
C VAL A 250 -15.26 28.98 5.34
N ASN A 251 -14.95 30.27 5.13
CA ASN A 251 -13.93 30.68 4.15
C ASN A 251 -12.54 30.10 4.49
N GLY A 252 -12.17 30.07 5.78
CA GLY A 252 -10.93 29.46 6.25
C GLY A 252 -10.88 27.96 5.97
N LYS A 253 -11.96 27.22 6.28
CA LYS A 253 -12.09 25.79 5.99
C LYS A 253 -11.98 25.50 4.49
N MET A 254 -12.68 26.25 3.65
CA MET A 254 -12.61 26.10 2.19
C MET A 254 -11.16 26.24 1.68
N LYS A 255 -10.42 27.26 2.15
CA LYS A 255 -9.00 27.44 1.79
C LYS A 255 -8.11 26.27 2.23
N VAL A 256 -8.34 25.72 3.43
CA VAL A 256 -7.60 24.54 3.92
C VAL A 256 -7.90 23.32 3.05
N ILE A 257 -9.17 23.11 2.68
CA ILE A 257 -9.57 22.00 1.82
C ILE A 257 -8.96 22.14 0.42
N GLU A 258 -9.00 23.34 -0.17
CA GLU A 258 -8.36 23.64 -1.46
C GLU A 258 -6.86 23.37 -1.44
N ALA A 259 -6.15 23.76 -0.37
CA ALA A 259 -4.73 23.47 -0.21
C ALA A 259 -4.45 21.96 -0.13
N ARG A 260 -5.30 21.19 0.59
CA ARG A 260 -5.18 19.73 0.68
C ARG A 260 -5.48 19.05 -0.67
N LEU A 261 -6.53 19.48 -1.37
CA LEU A 261 -6.82 18.99 -2.71
C LEU A 261 -5.67 19.29 -3.68
N SER A 262 -5.08 20.49 -3.60
CA SER A 262 -3.90 20.86 -4.40
C SER A 262 -2.70 19.94 -4.13
N ALA A 263 -2.50 19.54 -2.87
CA ALA A 263 -1.43 18.63 -2.48
C ALA A 263 -1.66 17.21 -3.02
N LEU A 264 -2.89 16.68 -2.92
CA LEU A 264 -3.23 15.33 -3.40
C LEU A 264 -3.28 15.22 -4.93
N THR A 265 -3.63 16.31 -5.62
CA THR A 265 -3.68 16.39 -7.09
C THR A 265 -2.36 16.88 -7.71
N ASN A 266 -1.37 17.25 -6.89
CA ASN A 266 -0.09 17.80 -7.37
C ASN A 266 -0.25 19.08 -8.24
N THR A 267 -1.29 19.89 -8.01
CA THR A 267 -1.58 21.12 -8.77
C THR A 267 -1.09 22.39 -8.08
N GLN A 268 0.02 22.32 -7.34
CA GLN A 268 0.48 23.40 -6.43
C GLN A 268 0.70 24.78 -7.10
N SER A 269 0.87 24.82 -8.42
CA SER A 269 1.12 26.06 -9.16
C SER A 269 -0.15 26.78 -9.66
N ALA A 270 -1.33 26.16 -9.58
CA ALA A 270 -2.58 26.77 -10.03
C ALA A 270 -3.64 26.71 -8.91
N ALA A 271 -4.30 27.84 -8.66
CA ALA A 271 -5.44 27.86 -7.74
C ALA A 271 -6.54 26.94 -8.26
N LEU A 272 -6.97 25.98 -7.43
CA LEU A 272 -8.12 25.14 -7.75
C LEU A 272 -9.36 26.01 -7.91
N LYS A 273 -9.98 25.97 -9.10
CA LYS A 273 -11.23 26.68 -9.39
C LYS A 273 -12.38 25.72 -9.23
N LEU A 274 -12.79 25.48 -7.99
CA LEU A 274 -13.95 24.66 -7.70
C LEU A 274 -15.23 25.45 -7.93
N ARG A 275 -16.17 24.84 -8.65
CA ARG A 275 -17.54 25.34 -8.81
C ARG A 275 -18.47 24.62 -7.85
N GLN A 276 -19.39 25.37 -7.28
CA GLN A 276 -20.41 24.80 -6.42
C GLN A 276 -21.36 23.90 -7.21
N VAL A 277 -21.65 22.73 -6.65
CA VAL A 277 -22.70 21.81 -7.11
C VAL A 277 -23.63 21.47 -5.94
N SER A 278 -24.80 20.92 -6.26
CA SER A 278 -25.71 20.41 -5.23
C SER A 278 -25.14 19.18 -4.55
N LEU A 279 -25.32 19.08 -3.23
CA LEU A 279 -24.97 17.88 -2.48
C LEU A 279 -25.87 16.70 -2.91
N PRO A 280 -25.34 15.48 -3.08
CA PRO A 280 -26.14 14.30 -3.37
C PRO A 280 -27.20 14.05 -2.30
N ALA A 281 -28.36 13.55 -2.71
CA ALA A 281 -29.44 13.23 -1.78
C ALA A 281 -28.99 12.12 -0.80
N VAL A 282 -29.46 12.25 0.44
CA VAL A 282 -29.25 11.22 1.48
C VAL A 282 -30.12 10.02 1.13
N GLU A 283 -29.50 8.86 0.96
CA GLU A 283 -30.23 7.61 0.82
C GLU A 283 -30.78 7.18 2.17
N SER A 284 -32.07 6.85 2.21
CA SER A 284 -32.79 6.57 3.45
C SER A 284 -32.44 5.21 4.07
N GLN A 285 -31.87 4.27 3.30
CA GLN A 285 -31.60 2.91 3.76
C GLN A 285 -30.35 2.33 3.08
N LEU A 286 -29.52 1.65 3.88
CA LEU A 286 -28.48 0.77 3.35
C LEU A 286 -29.11 -0.49 2.73
N PRO A 287 -28.47 -1.12 1.72
CA PRO A 287 -28.91 -2.40 1.21
C PRO A 287 -29.04 -3.44 2.34
N SER A 288 -30.09 -4.26 2.29
CA SER A 288 -30.41 -5.26 3.33
C SER A 288 -29.35 -6.36 3.49
N GLN A 289 -28.42 -6.48 2.54
CA GLN A 289 -27.27 -7.37 2.61
C GLN A 289 -26.00 -6.63 2.17
N LEU A 290 -25.18 -6.23 3.13
CA LEU A 290 -23.78 -5.89 2.89
C LEU A 290 -23.02 -7.22 2.71
N GLY A 291 -22.75 -7.60 1.46
CA GLY A 291 -22.07 -8.85 1.18
C GLY A 291 -20.68 -8.86 1.82
N TYR A 292 -20.44 -9.70 2.83
CA TYR A 292 -19.10 -9.90 3.39
C TYR A 292 -18.09 -10.44 2.35
N SER A 293 -18.57 -10.98 1.23
CA SER A 293 -17.78 -11.28 0.04
C SER A 293 -17.09 -10.06 -0.57
N LEU A 294 -17.56 -8.84 -0.28
CA LEU A 294 -16.88 -7.59 -0.67
C LEU A 294 -15.56 -7.40 0.08
N LEU A 295 -15.40 -7.96 1.29
CA LEU A 295 -14.12 -7.92 2.01
C LEU A 295 -13.02 -8.64 1.22
N ALA A 296 -13.35 -9.70 0.48
CA ALA A 296 -12.39 -10.38 -0.38
C ALA A 296 -11.86 -9.48 -1.51
N ARG A 297 -12.58 -8.39 -1.83
CA ARG A 297 -12.15 -7.36 -2.78
C ARG A 297 -11.33 -6.26 -2.13
N ARG A 298 -10.94 -6.34 -0.85
CA ARG A 298 -10.09 -5.29 -0.27
C ARG A 298 -8.63 -5.51 -0.63
N ALA A 299 -7.99 -4.45 -1.10
CA ALA A 299 -6.61 -4.46 -1.58
C ALA A 299 -5.60 -4.80 -0.47
N ASP A 300 -5.84 -4.35 0.75
CA ASP A 300 -5.00 -4.67 1.91
C ASP A 300 -5.05 -6.16 2.27
N LEU A 301 -6.22 -6.79 2.23
CA LEU A 301 -6.37 -8.23 2.48
C LEU A 301 -5.72 -9.08 1.36
N GLN A 302 -5.80 -8.62 0.11
CA GLN A 302 -5.15 -9.27 -1.02
C GLN A 302 -3.62 -9.14 -0.95
N ALA A 303 -3.10 -7.98 -0.55
CA ALA A 303 -1.66 -7.81 -0.28
C ALA A 303 -1.20 -8.76 0.83
N ALA A 304 -1.95 -8.82 1.94
CA ALA A 304 -1.65 -9.72 3.05
C ALA A 304 -1.68 -11.20 2.63
N HIS A 305 -2.62 -11.60 1.77
CA HIS A 305 -2.65 -12.95 1.19
C HIS A 305 -1.38 -13.26 0.39
N TRP A 306 -0.96 -12.38 -0.52
CA TRP A 306 0.26 -12.57 -1.29
C TRP A 306 1.54 -12.59 -0.44
N TYR A 307 1.58 -11.83 0.66
CA TYR A 307 2.67 -11.95 1.63
C TYR A 307 2.69 -13.31 2.34
N ILE A 308 1.54 -13.93 2.58
CA ILE A 308 1.50 -15.31 3.10
C ILE A 308 2.06 -16.27 2.06
N GLU A 309 1.59 -16.22 0.81
CA GLU A 309 2.11 -17.08 -0.28
C GLU A 309 3.63 -16.95 -0.47
N SER A 310 4.13 -15.70 -0.42
CA SER A 310 5.55 -15.39 -0.44
C SER A 310 6.31 -16.03 0.73
N SER A 311 5.75 -15.95 1.95
CA SER A 311 6.36 -16.55 3.15
C SER A 311 6.35 -18.07 3.14
N LEU A 312 5.31 -18.70 2.57
CA LEU A 312 5.23 -20.16 2.42
C LEU A 312 6.32 -20.67 1.48
N SER A 313 6.52 -19.97 0.35
CA SER A 313 7.61 -20.27 -0.58
C SER A 313 8.99 -20.10 0.08
N SER A 314 9.13 -19.14 1.00
CA SER A 314 10.37 -18.97 1.78
C SER A 314 10.61 -20.13 2.77
N ILE A 315 9.56 -20.75 3.31
CA ILE A 315 9.69 -21.98 4.10
C ILE A 315 10.20 -23.12 3.23
N ASP A 316 9.70 -23.25 2.00
CA ASP A 316 10.12 -24.32 1.10
C ASP A 316 11.58 -24.16 0.66
N ALA A 317 12.03 -22.93 0.40
CA ALA A 317 13.46 -22.63 0.22
C ALA A 317 14.30 -23.02 1.46
N ALA A 318 13.83 -22.69 2.66
CA ALA A 318 14.53 -23.03 3.90
C ALA A 318 14.57 -24.55 4.16
N LYS A 319 13.55 -25.31 3.77
CA LYS A 319 13.56 -26.79 3.80
C LYS A 319 14.53 -27.34 2.76
N ALA A 320 14.54 -26.78 1.55
CA ALA A 320 15.42 -27.22 0.47
C ALA A 320 16.91 -27.06 0.84
N ALA A 321 17.26 -26.08 1.68
CA ALA A 321 18.62 -25.87 2.18
C ALA A 321 19.19 -26.99 3.06
N PHE A 322 18.39 -27.98 3.48
CA PHE A 322 18.87 -29.18 4.18
C PHE A 322 19.40 -30.28 3.23
N TYR A 323 19.10 -30.18 1.94
CA TYR A 323 19.54 -31.14 0.93
C TYR A 323 20.91 -30.77 0.35
N PRO A 324 21.64 -31.72 -0.28
CA PRO A 324 22.91 -31.43 -0.92
C PRO A 324 22.78 -30.38 -2.02
N ASP A 325 23.74 -29.46 -2.07
CA ASP A 325 23.90 -28.48 -3.14
C ASP A 325 24.90 -29.02 -4.17
N ILE A 326 24.59 -28.87 -5.47
CA ILE A 326 25.44 -29.32 -6.57
C ILE A 326 25.83 -28.11 -7.40
N ASN A 327 27.12 -27.83 -7.47
CA ASN A 327 27.65 -26.74 -8.27
C ASN A 327 28.52 -27.27 -9.42
N LEU A 328 28.35 -26.70 -10.60
CA LEU A 328 29.18 -26.94 -11.77
C LEU A 328 30.05 -25.71 -12.02
N MET A 329 31.37 -25.91 -12.00
CA MET A 329 32.33 -24.87 -12.32
C MET A 329 33.10 -25.27 -13.57
N ALA A 330 33.27 -24.33 -14.48
CA ALA A 330 34.13 -24.48 -15.65
C ALA A 330 35.06 -23.28 -15.73
N PHE A 331 36.30 -23.49 -16.15
CA PHE A 331 37.25 -22.40 -16.33
C PHE A 331 38.08 -22.59 -17.59
N LEU A 332 38.48 -21.46 -18.17
CA LEU A 332 39.40 -21.33 -19.30
C LEU A 332 40.31 -20.15 -19.01
N GLN A 333 41.55 -20.41 -18.63
CA GLN A 333 42.50 -19.40 -18.17
C GLN A 333 43.88 -19.59 -18.79
N GLN A 334 44.68 -18.53 -18.71
CA GLN A 334 46.12 -18.55 -18.86
C GLN A 334 46.73 -18.41 -17.47
N ASP A 335 47.74 -19.22 -17.15
CA ASP A 335 48.49 -19.15 -15.88
C ASP A 335 49.98 -19.28 -16.18
N ALA A 336 50.77 -18.28 -15.77
CA ALA A 336 52.20 -18.24 -16.06
C ALA A 336 53.01 -17.56 -14.96
N LEU A 337 54.00 -18.27 -14.42
CA LEU A 337 54.98 -17.78 -13.44
C LEU A 337 55.84 -16.61 -13.94
N HIS A 338 55.90 -16.43 -15.26
CA HIS A 338 56.58 -15.32 -15.92
C HIS A 338 55.60 -14.60 -16.86
N LEU A 339 55.44 -13.29 -16.70
CA LEU A 339 54.49 -12.50 -17.50
C LEU A 339 54.78 -12.55 -19.01
N SER A 340 56.03 -12.79 -19.43
CA SER A 340 56.41 -12.97 -20.83
C SER A 340 55.78 -14.20 -21.50
N ASP A 341 55.37 -15.17 -20.69
CA ASP A 341 54.88 -16.46 -21.15
C ASP A 341 53.35 -16.53 -21.11
N LEU A 342 52.70 -15.55 -20.48
CA LEU A 342 51.26 -15.49 -20.22
C LEU A 342 50.38 -15.63 -21.46
N PHE A 343 50.83 -15.11 -22.61
CA PHE A 343 50.08 -15.17 -23.87
C PHE A 343 50.49 -16.34 -24.77
N ARG A 344 51.37 -17.23 -24.29
CA ARG A 344 51.76 -18.44 -25.04
C ARG A 344 50.66 -19.49 -24.92
N HIS A 345 50.44 -20.26 -26.00
CA HIS A 345 49.48 -21.37 -25.97
C HIS A 345 49.79 -22.41 -24.86
N SER A 346 51.06 -22.54 -24.47
CA SER A 346 51.50 -23.43 -23.39
C SER A 346 51.10 -22.97 -21.99
N ALA A 347 50.65 -21.73 -21.80
CA ALA A 347 50.15 -21.21 -20.51
C ALA A 347 48.65 -21.53 -20.31
N GLN A 348 47.99 -22.16 -21.29
CA GLN A 348 46.56 -22.38 -21.26
C GLN A 348 46.17 -23.51 -20.30
N GLN A 349 45.21 -23.22 -19.42
CA GLN A 349 44.62 -24.16 -18.47
C GLN A 349 43.09 -24.12 -18.60
N TYR A 350 42.45 -25.28 -18.66
CA TYR A 350 40.99 -25.36 -18.69
C TYR A 350 40.51 -26.59 -17.95
N GLY A 351 39.28 -26.56 -17.46
CA GLY A 351 38.71 -27.67 -16.71
C GLY A 351 37.23 -27.48 -16.45
N ILE A 352 36.59 -28.60 -16.10
CA ILE A 352 35.21 -28.65 -15.61
C ILE A 352 35.24 -29.46 -14.32
N THR A 353 34.66 -28.92 -13.26
CA THR A 353 34.61 -29.54 -11.94
C THR A 353 33.19 -29.47 -11.41
N GLY A 354 32.64 -30.61 -11.01
CA GLY A 354 31.40 -30.67 -10.24
C GLY A 354 31.72 -30.79 -8.75
N GLY A 355 31.11 -29.95 -7.92
CA GLY A 355 31.13 -30.08 -6.47
C GLY A 355 29.79 -30.54 -5.93
N LEU A 356 29.84 -31.28 -4.81
CA LEU A 356 28.68 -31.67 -4.03
C LEU A 356 28.95 -31.23 -2.60
N THR A 357 28.10 -30.34 -2.07
CA THR A 357 28.17 -29.90 -0.69
C THR A 357 26.96 -30.40 0.06
N LEU A 358 27.16 -31.31 1.02
CA LEU A 358 26.11 -31.78 1.92
C LEU A 358 26.34 -31.22 3.33
N PRO A 359 25.44 -30.39 3.87
CA PRO A 359 25.50 -29.94 5.25
C PRO A 359 25.24 -31.11 6.22
N SER A 360 26.29 -31.64 6.84
CA SER A 360 26.17 -32.73 7.83
C SER A 360 26.10 -32.21 9.26
N PHE A 361 26.93 -31.21 9.59
CA PHE A 361 26.93 -30.54 10.88
C PHE A 361 27.06 -29.03 10.68
N ASP A 362 26.05 -28.28 11.14
CA ASP A 362 25.94 -26.83 10.94
C ASP A 362 25.64 -26.08 12.26
N SER A 363 25.93 -26.72 13.40
CA SER A 363 25.67 -26.16 14.74
C SER A 363 24.22 -25.64 14.96
N GLY A 364 23.25 -26.15 14.21
CA GLY A 364 21.84 -25.76 14.27
C GLY A 364 21.45 -24.55 13.41
N ARG A 365 22.35 -23.94 12.62
CA ARG A 365 22.03 -22.75 11.80
C ARG A 365 20.93 -23.01 10.77
N LEU A 366 20.91 -24.15 10.09
CA LEU A 366 19.80 -24.52 9.18
C LEU A 366 18.44 -24.62 9.89
N ASN A 367 18.38 -25.26 11.07
CA ASN A 367 17.15 -25.32 11.86
C ASN A 367 16.71 -23.92 12.31
N ALA A 368 17.64 -23.06 12.74
CA ALA A 368 17.32 -21.68 13.09
C ALA A 368 16.78 -20.87 11.90
N ARG A 369 17.29 -21.07 10.68
CA ARG A 369 16.78 -20.42 9.46
C ARG A 369 15.37 -20.90 9.10
N LEU A 370 15.12 -22.21 9.18
CA LEU A 370 13.78 -22.77 8.99
C LEU A 370 12.79 -22.22 10.02
N ASP A 371 13.25 -22.10 11.26
CA ASP A 371 12.49 -21.51 12.36
C ASP A 371 12.15 -20.04 12.12
N ILE A 372 13.09 -19.25 11.59
CA ILE A 372 12.86 -17.86 11.18
C ILE A 372 11.81 -17.80 10.07
N ALA A 373 11.92 -18.63 9.02
CA ALA A 373 10.97 -18.66 7.91
C ALA A 373 9.55 -19.03 8.39
N LYS A 374 9.43 -20.04 9.26
CA LYS A 374 8.16 -20.42 9.90
C LYS A 374 7.59 -19.31 10.77
N ALA A 375 8.43 -18.64 11.56
CA ALA A 375 8.00 -17.50 12.38
C ALA A 375 7.46 -16.35 11.52
N GLN A 376 8.15 -16.02 10.44
CA GLN A 376 7.75 -14.97 9.50
C GLN A 376 6.43 -15.33 8.80
N SER A 377 6.25 -16.58 8.38
CA SER A 377 4.98 -17.04 7.83
C SER A 377 3.83 -16.96 8.84
N ASN A 378 4.05 -17.42 10.08
CA ASN A 378 3.07 -17.28 11.15
C ASN A 378 2.77 -15.80 11.45
N LEU A 379 3.75 -14.91 11.39
CA LEU A 379 3.54 -13.47 11.54
C LEU A 379 2.69 -12.91 10.40
N SER A 380 2.94 -13.30 9.15
CA SER A 380 2.11 -12.93 7.99
C SER A 380 0.66 -13.41 8.15
N ILE A 381 0.45 -14.65 8.60
CA ILE A 381 -0.88 -15.20 8.87
C ILE A 381 -1.58 -14.44 10.00
N ALA A 382 -0.88 -14.13 11.09
CA ALA A 382 -1.43 -13.35 12.19
C ALA A 382 -1.80 -11.92 11.76
N ASN A 383 -0.97 -11.27 10.93
CA ASN A 383 -1.25 -9.95 10.38
C ASN A 383 -2.47 -9.96 9.45
N TYR A 384 -2.63 -10.99 8.62
CA TYR A 384 -3.82 -11.20 7.80
C TYR A 384 -5.08 -11.37 8.67
N ASN A 385 -5.02 -12.26 9.67
CA ASN A 385 -6.12 -12.48 10.60
C ASN A 385 -6.54 -11.18 11.31
N LYS A 386 -5.56 -10.39 11.76
CA LYS A 386 -5.81 -9.06 12.33
C LYS A 386 -6.48 -8.13 11.32
N ALA A 387 -5.96 -8.05 10.09
CA ALA A 387 -6.52 -7.20 9.05
C ALA A 387 -7.98 -7.58 8.71
N VAL A 388 -8.32 -8.87 8.74
CA VAL A 388 -9.72 -9.35 8.57
C VAL A 388 -10.62 -8.82 9.70
N VAL A 389 -10.17 -8.92 10.95
CA VAL A 389 -10.93 -8.42 12.11
C VAL A 389 -11.12 -6.91 12.04
N ASP A 390 -10.05 -6.17 11.74
CA ASP A 390 -10.07 -4.72 11.59
C ASP A 390 -11.02 -4.32 10.45
N ALA A 391 -10.99 -5.04 9.33
CA ALA A 391 -11.86 -4.80 8.19
C ALA A 391 -13.35 -4.98 8.52
N VAL A 392 -13.72 -6.04 9.23
CA VAL A 392 -15.09 -6.27 9.68
C VAL A 392 -15.53 -5.16 10.64
N ASN A 393 -14.65 -4.75 11.56
CA ASN A 393 -14.94 -3.67 12.50
C ASN A 393 -15.17 -2.33 11.79
N ASP A 394 -14.33 -1.99 10.81
CA ASP A 394 -14.45 -0.76 10.03
C ASP A 394 -15.76 -0.71 9.24
N VAL A 395 -16.18 -1.81 8.61
CA VAL A 395 -17.47 -1.90 7.91
C VAL A 395 -18.63 -1.73 8.90
N ALA A 396 -18.61 -2.42 10.04
CA ALA A 396 -19.67 -2.32 11.04
C ALA A 396 -19.80 -0.88 11.59
N ARG A 397 -18.66 -0.24 11.89
CA ARG A 397 -18.61 1.14 12.38
C ARG A 397 -19.12 2.12 11.33
N ALA A 398 -18.65 2.01 10.09
CA ALA A 398 -19.06 2.89 9.00
C ALA A 398 -20.55 2.72 8.67
N ALA A 399 -21.06 1.48 8.62
CA ALA A 399 -22.47 1.20 8.35
C ALA A 399 -23.37 1.80 9.45
N SER A 400 -23.03 1.59 10.73
CA SER A 400 -23.77 2.17 11.85
C SER A 400 -23.78 3.70 11.83
N GLN A 401 -22.65 4.32 11.44
CA GLN A 401 -22.54 5.77 11.28
C GLN A 401 -23.43 6.30 10.14
N VAL A 402 -23.42 5.63 8.98
CA VAL A 402 -24.27 5.97 7.83
C VAL A 402 -25.74 5.89 8.21
N GLU A 403 -26.17 4.81 8.86
CA GLU A 403 -27.56 4.62 9.29
C GLU A 403 -28.00 5.69 10.29
N THR A 404 -27.17 5.96 11.30
CA THR A 404 -27.44 7.00 12.30
C THR A 404 -27.58 8.38 11.65
N LEU A 405 -26.70 8.71 10.70
CA LEU A 405 -26.75 9.99 9.99
C LEU A 405 -27.94 10.08 9.02
N ALA A 406 -28.33 8.98 8.38
CA ALA A 406 -29.53 8.95 7.54
C ALA A 406 -30.78 9.27 8.37
N GLN A 407 -30.93 8.66 9.55
CA GLN A 407 -32.03 8.95 10.48
C GLN A 407 -32.01 10.40 10.97
N LYS A 408 -30.83 10.94 11.33
CA LYS A 408 -30.69 12.35 11.71
C LYS A 408 -31.09 13.30 10.58
N ASN A 409 -30.67 13.03 9.35
CA ASN A 409 -31.05 13.83 8.19
C ASN A 409 -32.57 13.78 7.95
N GLN A 410 -33.22 12.62 8.11
CA GLN A 410 -34.68 12.51 8.00
C GLN A 410 -35.40 13.36 9.06
N HIS A 411 -34.94 13.33 10.31
CA HIS A 411 -35.51 14.18 11.36
C HIS A 411 -35.24 15.67 11.10
N GLN A 412 -34.05 16.01 10.61
CA GLN A 412 -33.72 17.39 10.28
C GLN A 412 -34.57 17.95 9.13
N GLN A 413 -34.89 17.14 8.11
CA GLN A 413 -35.81 17.53 7.04
C GLN A 413 -37.20 17.92 7.59
N GLN A 414 -37.69 17.19 8.60
CA GLN A 414 -38.95 17.55 9.27
C GLN A 414 -38.82 18.86 10.06
N ILE A 415 -37.70 19.08 10.77
CA ILE A 415 -37.41 20.31 11.51
C ILE A 415 -37.36 21.51 10.56
N GLU A 416 -36.68 21.39 9.42
CA GLU A 416 -36.59 22.42 8.40
C GLU A 416 -37.97 22.77 7.82
N HIS A 417 -38.78 21.75 7.52
CA HIS A 417 -40.14 21.95 7.03
C HIS A 417 -41.03 22.67 8.06
N ASP A 418 -40.92 22.33 9.35
CA ASP A 418 -41.65 23.01 10.41
C ASP A 418 -41.13 24.45 10.64
N ALA A 419 -39.82 24.68 10.54
CA ALA A 419 -39.23 26.02 10.60
C ALA A 419 -39.67 26.92 9.43
N GLN A 420 -39.75 26.36 8.22
CA GLN A 420 -40.29 27.06 7.05
C GLN A 420 -41.78 27.40 7.21
N ARG A 421 -42.56 26.56 7.91
CA ARG A 421 -43.96 26.86 8.24
C ARG A 421 -44.07 28.10 9.14
N VAL A 422 -43.17 28.27 10.11
CA VAL A 422 -43.11 29.48 10.95
C VAL A 422 -42.86 30.72 10.10
N VAL A 423 -41.93 30.65 9.13
CA VAL A 423 -41.68 31.73 8.17
C VAL A 423 -42.93 32.05 7.34
N GLY A 424 -43.63 31.03 6.84
CA GLY A 424 -44.87 31.20 6.08
C GLY A 424 -45.98 31.89 6.89
N LEU A 425 -46.11 31.54 8.17
CA LEU A 425 -47.06 32.20 9.08
C LEU A 425 -46.68 33.66 9.38
N ALA A 426 -45.39 33.95 9.59
CA ALA A 426 -44.91 35.31 9.76
C ALA A 426 -45.18 36.16 8.50
N GLN A 427 -44.89 35.60 7.33
CA GLN A 427 -45.16 36.25 6.04
C GLN A 427 -46.65 36.55 5.84
N ALA A 428 -47.54 35.61 6.18
CA ALA A 428 -48.99 35.82 6.10
C ALA A 428 -49.46 36.95 7.02
N ARG A 429 -48.93 37.02 8.26
CA ARG A 429 -49.24 38.10 9.21
C ARG A 429 -48.72 39.45 8.74
N PHE A 430 -47.55 39.50 8.10
CA PHE A 430 -47.02 40.71 7.49
C PHE A 430 -47.90 41.19 6.33
N ASN A 431 -48.31 40.28 5.43
CA ASN A 431 -49.19 40.61 4.30
C ASN A 431 -50.56 41.13 4.76
N ALA A 432 -51.02 40.70 5.94
CA ALA A 432 -52.24 41.20 6.59
C ALA A 432 -52.04 42.49 7.40
N GLY A 433 -50.83 43.07 7.44
CA GLY A 433 -50.52 44.29 8.17
C GLY A 433 -50.44 44.12 9.70
N ILE A 434 -50.34 42.89 10.21
CA ILE A 434 -50.38 42.58 11.65
C ILE A 434 -48.99 42.71 12.31
N ILE A 435 -47.91 42.44 11.55
CA ILE A 435 -46.53 42.55 12.03
C ILE A 435 -45.68 43.34 11.03
N ALA A 436 -44.57 43.93 11.49
CA ALA A 436 -43.59 44.60 10.64
C ALA A 436 -42.75 43.61 9.83
N GLY A 437 -42.15 44.08 8.72
CA GLY A 437 -41.29 43.25 7.86
C GLY A 437 -40.06 42.68 8.59
N SER A 438 -39.48 43.43 9.54
CA SER A 438 -38.35 42.95 10.37
C SER A 438 -38.71 41.68 11.16
N ARG A 439 -39.97 41.52 11.59
CA ARG A 439 -40.44 40.30 12.27
C ARG A 439 -40.46 39.08 11.34
N VAL A 440 -40.58 39.27 10.03
CA VAL A 440 -40.43 38.19 9.05
C VAL A 440 -38.96 37.80 8.93
N SER A 441 -38.04 38.77 8.87
CA SER A 441 -36.60 38.51 8.88
C SER A 441 -36.16 37.78 10.16
N GLU A 442 -36.66 38.19 11.31
CA GLU A 442 -36.45 37.49 12.59
C GLU A 442 -36.95 36.04 12.56
N ALA A 443 -38.06 35.75 11.87
CA ALA A 443 -38.57 34.39 11.71
C ALA A 443 -37.74 33.54 10.71
N LYS A 444 -37.16 34.17 9.68
CA LYS A 444 -36.29 33.51 8.70
C LYS A 444 -34.95 33.07 9.29
N ILE A 445 -34.37 33.86 10.19
CA ILE A 445 -33.04 33.58 10.76
C ILE A 445 -32.97 32.18 11.41
N PRO A 446 -33.89 31.77 12.31
CA PRO A 446 -33.93 30.40 12.84
C PRO A 446 -34.12 29.34 11.76
N ALA A 447 -34.98 29.57 10.77
CA ALA A 447 -35.19 28.60 9.68
C ALA A 447 -33.93 28.40 8.82
N LEU A 448 -33.19 29.48 8.53
CA LEU A 448 -31.91 29.42 7.85
C LEU A 448 -30.83 28.74 8.71
N ARG A 449 -30.85 28.94 10.04
CA ARG A 449 -29.95 28.21 10.96
C ARG A 449 -30.24 26.70 10.94
N GLU A 450 -31.50 26.30 10.86
CA GLU A 450 -31.84 24.87 10.69
C GLU A 450 -31.42 24.32 9.33
N GLN A 451 -31.50 25.13 8.26
CA GLN A 451 -30.95 24.77 6.96
C GLN A 451 -29.42 24.59 7.00
N CYS A 452 -28.69 25.43 7.76
CA CYS A 452 -27.26 25.22 8.01
C CYS A 452 -26.99 23.88 8.70
N ASN A 453 -27.81 23.50 9.69
CA ASN A 453 -27.69 22.21 10.39
C ASN A 453 -27.93 21.04 9.43
N GLY A 454 -28.93 21.12 8.54
CA GLY A 454 -29.17 20.11 7.52
C GLY A 454 -28.02 19.93 6.55
N LEU A 455 -27.44 21.03 6.05
CA LEU A 455 -26.25 20.96 5.19
C LEU A 455 -25.06 20.27 5.89
N LEU A 456 -24.83 20.57 7.17
CA LEU A 456 -23.78 19.92 7.95
C LEU A 456 -24.05 18.42 8.14
N LEU A 457 -25.29 18.03 8.45
CA LEU A 457 -25.68 16.62 8.59
C LEU A 457 -25.60 15.86 7.26
N GLN A 458 -25.93 16.51 6.14
CA GLN A 458 -25.81 15.93 4.80
C GLN A 458 -24.34 15.71 4.44
N GLY A 459 -23.48 16.70 4.71
CA GLY A 459 -22.03 16.56 4.52
C GLY A 459 -21.41 15.45 5.38
N GLN A 460 -21.84 15.33 6.65
CA GLN A 460 -21.42 14.21 7.53
C GLN A 460 -21.86 12.86 6.97
N TRP A 461 -23.08 12.77 6.43
CA TRP A 461 -23.59 11.53 5.82
C TRP A 461 -22.78 11.14 4.58
N LEU A 462 -22.45 12.10 3.71
CA LEU A 462 -21.58 11.87 2.55
C LEU A 462 -20.20 11.36 2.96
N ASP A 463 -19.59 11.98 3.98
CA ASP A 463 -18.30 11.53 4.51
C ASP A 463 -18.37 10.08 5.02
N ALA A 464 -19.43 9.74 5.78
CA ALA A 464 -19.64 8.39 6.29
C ALA A 464 -19.91 7.37 5.17
N SER A 465 -20.67 7.75 4.13
CA SER A 465 -20.97 6.90 2.97
C SER A 465 -19.70 6.58 2.17
N ILE A 466 -18.83 7.57 1.97
CA ILE A 466 -17.54 7.36 1.31
C ILE A 466 -16.62 6.48 2.16
N GLN A 467 -16.60 6.68 3.48
CA GLN A 467 -15.85 5.80 4.39
C GLN A 467 -16.35 4.34 4.32
N LEU A 468 -17.66 4.12 4.28
CA LEU A 468 -18.24 2.78 4.10
C LEU A 468 -17.82 2.17 2.76
N THR A 469 -17.89 2.95 1.68
CA THR A 469 -17.42 2.55 0.34
C THR A 469 -15.95 2.12 0.37
N SER A 470 -15.09 2.92 1.00
CA SER A 470 -13.68 2.57 1.17
C SER A 470 -13.48 1.30 2.02
N ALA A 471 -14.24 1.13 3.10
CA ALA A 471 -14.12 -0.02 4.01
C ALA A 471 -14.52 -1.35 3.34
N LEU A 472 -15.41 -1.30 2.35
CA LEU A 472 -15.84 -2.45 1.54
C LEU A 472 -14.91 -2.77 0.38
N GLY A 473 -13.81 -2.02 0.20
CA GLY A 473 -12.87 -2.22 -0.91
C GLY A 473 -13.31 -1.55 -2.23
N GLY A 474 -14.25 -0.60 -2.18
CA GLY A 474 -14.78 0.13 -3.33
C GLY A 474 -16.30 0.17 -3.36
N GLY A 475 -16.86 0.59 -4.50
CA GLY A 475 -18.31 0.70 -4.71
C GLY A 475 -19.06 -0.59 -4.38
N TYR A 476 -20.16 -0.46 -3.63
CA TYR A 476 -21.01 -1.57 -3.19
C TYR A 476 -22.41 -1.57 -3.85
N HIS A 477 -22.64 -0.64 -4.78
CA HIS A 477 -23.91 -0.48 -5.53
C HIS A 477 -23.92 -1.21 -6.89
N SER A 478 -22.99 -2.15 -7.13
CA SER A 478 -22.90 -2.91 -8.40
C SER A 478 -23.60 -4.25 -8.33
#